data_AF-A0A385SWI2-F1
#
_entry.id   AF-A0A385SWI2-F1
#
_cell.length_a   1.000
_cell.length_b   1.000
_cell.length_c   1.000
_cell.angle_alpha   90.00
_cell.angle_beta   90.00
_cell.angle_gamma   90.00
#
_symmetry.space_group_name_H-M   'P 1'
#
loop_
_entity.id
_entity.type
_entity.pdbx_description
1 polymer ?
#
loop_
_entity_poly.entity_id
_entity_poly.type
_entity_poly.pdbx_seq_one_letter_code
_entity_poly.pdbx_strand_id
1 'polypeptide(L)'
;MNQKIRKSVFSIERDRTLVLMFLAIVGIWFGFAWYLKRNYFDASAETAGQLGDTFGVINSLFSALAFAGLFYTIRLQKKELHETKLEFRLQNQTLQRQNFENTFFNLIQSRKDVIYYLESAKYDASYQSGEDHLDQIAHNLKAYLPDALNLQGKQITQTELEQFNSLIPSKSIDPYIRSLNKVLQYVQENTANEKDRLFYNSIISSKLLTDEAILLSYYVLLGGADLETRGRIDYMLKSNT
;
A
#
# COMPACT_ATOMS: atom_id res chain seq x y z
N MET A 1 -14.28 -13.52 21.04
CA MET A 1 -15.38 -14.44 20.65
C MET A 1 -16.79 -13.80 20.77
N ASN A 2 -16.96 -12.47 20.56
CA ASN A 2 -18.23 -11.77 20.85
C ASN A 2 -18.86 -10.97 19.68
N GLN A 3 -18.16 -10.76 18.55
CA GLN A 3 -18.75 -10.03 17.41
C GLN A 3 -19.57 -10.92 16.47
N LYS A 4 -19.18 -12.18 16.26
CA LYS A 4 -19.91 -13.12 15.38
C LYS A 4 -21.28 -13.50 15.96
N ILE A 5 -21.35 -13.80 17.26
CA ILE A 5 -22.60 -14.17 17.94
C ILE A 5 -23.56 -12.97 17.99
N ARG A 6 -23.05 -11.75 18.25
CA ARG A 6 -23.87 -10.53 18.24
C ARG A 6 -24.43 -10.20 16.86
N LYS A 7 -23.64 -10.40 15.79
CA LYS A 7 -24.12 -10.23 14.40
C LYS A 7 -25.16 -11.27 14.00
N SER A 8 -25.02 -12.54 14.42
CA SER A 8 -25.98 -13.60 14.10
C SER A 8 -27.30 -13.45 14.86
N VAL A 9 -27.26 -13.04 16.13
CA VAL A 9 -28.48 -12.78 16.91
C VAL A 9 -29.25 -11.59 16.32
N PHE A 10 -28.55 -10.52 15.94
CA PHE A 10 -29.18 -9.32 15.37
C PHE A 10 -29.73 -9.53 13.94
N SER A 11 -29.18 -10.46 13.14
CA SER A 11 -29.79 -10.84 11.86
C SER A 11 -31.06 -11.67 12.08
N ILE A 12 -31.03 -12.62 13.01
CA ILE A 12 -32.17 -13.49 13.33
C ILE A 12 -33.35 -12.69 13.91
N GLU A 13 -33.12 -11.71 14.78
CA GLU A 13 -34.17 -10.84 15.34
C GLU A 13 -34.83 -9.94 14.28
N ARG A 14 -34.04 -9.43 13.34
CA ARG A 14 -34.55 -8.59 12.24
C ARG A 14 -35.42 -9.38 11.29
N ASP A 15 -34.99 -10.57 10.91
CA ASP A 15 -35.75 -11.45 10.00
C ASP A 15 -37.07 -11.89 10.64
N ARG A 16 -37.08 -12.18 11.95
CA ARG A 16 -38.31 -12.49 12.71
C ARG A 16 -39.27 -11.30 12.76
N THR A 17 -38.76 -10.08 12.96
CA THR A 17 -39.59 -8.88 13.00
C THR A 17 -40.25 -8.61 11.65
N LEU A 18 -39.52 -8.78 10.54
CA LEU A 18 -40.06 -8.64 9.19
C LEU A 18 -41.14 -9.68 8.87
N VAL A 19 -40.92 -10.94 9.28
CA VAL A 19 -41.91 -12.01 9.12
C VAL A 19 -43.16 -11.72 9.95
N LEU A 20 -43.02 -11.25 11.19
CA LEU A 20 -44.16 -10.86 12.04
C LEU A 20 -44.93 -9.67 11.46
N MET A 21 -44.24 -8.66 10.92
CA MET A 21 -44.90 -7.54 10.24
C MET A 21 -45.67 -8.00 9.00
N PHE A 22 -45.09 -8.90 8.19
CA PHE A 22 -45.76 -9.47 7.03
C PHE A 22 -47.02 -10.26 7.40
N LEU A 23 -46.93 -11.15 8.40
CA LEU A 23 -48.07 -11.92 8.89
C LEU A 23 -49.16 -11.01 9.49
N ALA A 24 -48.77 -9.94 10.18
CA ALA A 24 -49.71 -8.94 10.69
C ALA A 24 -50.44 -8.22 9.54
N ILE A 25 -49.73 -7.80 8.48
CA ILE A 25 -50.35 -7.16 7.30
C ILE A 25 -51.34 -8.11 6.62
N VAL A 26 -50.96 -9.36 6.39
CA VAL A 26 -51.83 -10.38 5.81
C VAL A 26 -53.04 -10.64 6.70
N GLY A 27 -52.84 -10.77 8.01
CA GLY A 27 -53.91 -10.96 9.00
C GLY A 27 -54.90 -9.80 9.05
N ILE A 28 -54.40 -8.55 9.02
CA ILE A 28 -55.23 -7.34 8.93
C ILE A 28 -56.06 -7.36 7.64
N TRP A 29 -55.47 -7.77 6.52
CA TRP A 29 -56.15 -7.82 5.22
C TRP A 29 -57.30 -8.84 5.22
N PHE A 30 -57.05 -10.07 5.69
CA PHE A 30 -58.09 -11.11 5.81
C PHE A 30 -59.14 -10.77 6.87
N GLY A 31 -58.75 -10.21 8.01
CA GLY A 31 -59.66 -9.77 9.06
C GLY A 31 -60.60 -8.66 8.59
N PHE A 32 -60.07 -7.70 7.81
CA PHE A 32 -60.85 -6.63 7.21
C PHE A 32 -61.83 -7.17 6.15
N ALA A 33 -61.39 -8.07 5.27
CA ALA A 33 -62.27 -8.72 4.29
C ALA A 33 -63.41 -9.52 4.97
N TRP A 34 -63.11 -10.21 6.07
CA TRP A 34 -64.10 -10.93 6.86
C TRP A 34 -65.09 -9.99 7.56
N TYR A 35 -64.61 -8.88 8.14
CA TYR A 35 -65.43 -7.85 8.75
C TYR A 35 -66.41 -7.21 7.75
N LEU A 36 -65.94 -6.86 6.55
CA LEU A 36 -66.78 -6.31 5.49
C LEU A 36 -67.84 -7.32 5.05
N LYS A 37 -67.45 -8.58 4.82
CA LYS A 37 -68.38 -9.65 4.47
C LYS A 37 -69.46 -9.85 5.54
N ARG A 38 -69.14 -9.73 6.83
CA ARG A 38 -70.10 -9.96 7.92
C ARG A 38 -71.12 -8.83 8.09
N ASN A 39 -70.69 -7.57 7.92
CA ASN A 39 -71.53 -6.40 8.22
C ASN A 39 -72.23 -5.82 6.99
N TYR A 40 -71.75 -6.11 5.79
CA TYR A 40 -72.28 -5.57 4.52
C TYR A 40 -72.71 -6.67 3.54
N PHE A 41 -73.03 -7.88 4.05
CA PHE A 41 -73.38 -9.04 3.23
C PHE A 41 -74.60 -8.84 2.31
N ASP A 42 -75.53 -7.93 2.69
CA ASP A 42 -76.72 -7.55 1.91
C ASP A 42 -76.56 -6.21 1.15
N ALA A 43 -75.35 -5.63 1.14
CA ALA A 43 -75.10 -4.40 0.38
C ALA A 43 -75.21 -4.68 -1.13
N SER A 44 -75.94 -3.84 -1.85
CA SER A 44 -76.03 -3.94 -3.31
C SER A 44 -74.63 -3.80 -3.92
N ALA A 45 -74.40 -4.43 -5.08
CA ALA A 45 -73.13 -4.35 -5.81
C ALA A 45 -72.68 -2.89 -6.04
N GLU A 46 -73.62 -1.95 -6.10
CA GLU A 46 -73.38 -0.52 -6.24
C GLU A 46 -72.70 0.10 -5.01
N THR A 47 -73.20 -0.17 -3.79
CA THR A 47 -72.56 0.28 -2.54
C THR A 47 -71.18 -0.33 -2.33
N ALA A 48 -70.98 -1.59 -2.73
CA ALA A 48 -69.66 -2.24 -2.69
C ALA A 48 -68.69 -1.59 -3.70
N GLY A 49 -69.18 -1.19 -4.88
CA GLY A 49 -68.42 -0.45 -5.89
C GLY A 49 -67.95 0.91 -5.38
N GLN A 50 -68.83 1.72 -4.79
CA GLN A 50 -68.50 3.06 -4.26
C GLN A 50 -67.47 3.02 -3.12
N LEU A 51 -67.56 2.00 -2.25
CA LEU A 51 -66.53 1.75 -1.25
C LEU A 51 -65.19 1.39 -1.91
N GLY A 52 -65.21 0.50 -2.91
CA GLY A 52 -64.04 0.14 -3.71
C GLY A 52 -63.35 1.34 -4.38
N ASP A 53 -64.13 2.28 -4.93
CA ASP A 53 -63.61 3.49 -5.58
C ASP A 53 -62.84 4.39 -4.60
N THR A 54 -63.35 4.55 -3.37
CA THR A 54 -62.67 5.32 -2.32
C THR A 54 -61.36 4.65 -1.89
N PHE A 55 -61.35 3.32 -1.75
CA PHE A 55 -60.13 2.56 -1.47
C PHE A 55 -59.15 2.61 -2.64
N GLY A 56 -59.63 2.69 -3.89
CA GLY A 56 -58.80 2.88 -5.09
C GLY A 56 -58.01 4.18 -5.06
N VAL A 57 -58.64 5.29 -4.67
CA VAL A 57 -57.94 6.59 -4.51
C VAL A 57 -56.87 6.51 -3.42
N ILE A 58 -57.20 5.94 -2.26
CA ILE A 58 -56.26 5.76 -1.13
C ILE A 58 -55.10 4.85 -1.54
N ASN A 59 -55.36 3.74 -2.22
CA ASN A 59 -54.34 2.81 -2.69
C ASN A 59 -53.41 3.45 -3.74
N SER A 60 -53.95 4.28 -4.63
CA SER A 60 -53.17 5.03 -5.61
C SER A 60 -52.22 6.02 -4.92
N LEU A 61 -52.69 6.71 -3.87
CA LEU A 61 -51.87 7.61 -3.07
C LEU A 61 -50.76 6.86 -2.30
N PHE A 62 -51.08 5.74 -1.65
CA PHE A 62 -50.09 4.90 -0.99
C PHE A 62 -49.05 4.35 -1.96
N SER A 63 -49.47 3.94 -3.16
CA SER A 63 -48.57 3.47 -4.22
C SER A 63 -47.62 4.58 -4.69
N ALA A 64 -48.13 5.80 -4.88
CA ALA A 64 -47.31 6.96 -5.23
C ALA A 64 -46.31 7.33 -4.13
N LEU A 65 -46.73 7.30 -2.86
CA LEU A 65 -45.86 7.54 -1.71
C LEU A 65 -44.79 6.45 -1.56
N ALA A 66 -45.14 5.18 -1.75
CA ALA A 66 -44.19 4.08 -1.76
C ALA A 66 -43.15 4.24 -2.87
N PHE A 67 -43.59 4.65 -4.07
CA PHE A 67 -42.69 4.94 -5.18
C PHE A 67 -41.78 6.14 -4.89
N ALA A 68 -42.29 7.20 -4.27
CA ALA A 68 -41.48 8.34 -3.83
C ALA A 68 -40.44 7.92 -2.77
N GLY A 69 -40.82 7.08 -1.82
CA GLY A 69 -39.92 6.51 -0.82
C GLY A 69 -38.83 5.63 -1.46
N LEU A 70 -39.19 4.81 -2.45
CA LEU A 70 -38.24 4.02 -3.22
C LEU A 70 -37.26 4.92 -3.99
N PHE A 71 -37.76 5.96 -4.66
CA PHE A 71 -36.94 6.91 -5.39
C PHE A 71 -35.97 7.66 -4.47
N TYR A 72 -36.45 8.10 -3.29
CA TYR A 72 -35.61 8.70 -2.26
C TYR A 72 -34.51 7.74 -1.80
N THR A 73 -34.86 6.48 -1.57
CA THR A 73 -33.90 5.43 -1.18
C THR A 73 -32.85 5.20 -2.26
N ILE A 74 -33.24 5.12 -3.54
CA ILE A 74 -32.29 5.00 -4.66
C ILE A 74 -31.34 6.20 -4.71
N ARG A 75 -31.84 7.42 -4.45
CA ARG A 75 -30.99 8.62 -4.40
C ARG A 75 -29.98 8.54 -3.26
N LEU A 76 -30.40 8.06 -2.08
CA LEU A 76 -29.52 7.87 -0.93
C LEU A 76 -28.45 6.80 -1.21
N GLN A 77 -28.86 5.64 -1.74
CA GLN A 77 -27.95 4.56 -2.13
C GLN A 77 -26.90 5.01 -3.15
N LYS A 78 -27.27 5.86 -4.12
CA LYS A 78 -26.33 6.44 -5.07
C LYS A 78 -25.29 7.34 -4.40
N LYS A 79 -25.71 8.13 -3.41
CA LYS A 79 -24.81 8.99 -2.63
C LYS A 79 -23.83 8.14 -1.81
N GLU A 80 -24.33 7.16 -1.07
CA GLU A 80 -23.51 6.24 -0.27
C GLU A 80 -22.50 5.47 -1.13
N LEU A 81 -22.93 5.00 -2.31
CA LEU A 81 -22.03 4.32 -3.25
C LEU A 81 -20.92 5.25 -3.77
N HIS A 82 -21.23 6.53 -3.98
CA HIS A 82 -20.23 7.51 -4.40
C HIS A 82 -19.20 7.77 -3.30
N GLU A 83 -19.65 7.98 -2.07
CA GLU A 83 -18.79 8.17 -0.89
C GLU A 83 -17.92 6.93 -0.63
N THR A 84 -18.52 5.73 -0.67
CA THR A 84 -17.80 4.45 -0.53
C THR A 84 -16.70 4.30 -1.60
N LYS A 85 -16.97 4.68 -2.85
CA LYS A 85 -15.96 4.64 -3.92
C LYS A 85 -14.81 5.61 -3.66
N LEU A 86 -15.08 6.78 -3.08
CA LEU A 86 -14.05 7.76 -2.74
C LEU A 86 -13.16 7.24 -1.60
N GLU A 87 -13.78 6.73 -0.52
CA GLU A 87 -13.05 6.10 0.59
C GLU A 87 -12.20 4.92 0.12
N PHE A 88 -12.75 4.05 -0.73
CA PHE A 88 -12.02 2.91 -1.29
C PHE A 88 -10.79 3.36 -2.09
N ARG A 89 -10.90 4.44 -2.87
CA ARG A 89 -9.74 5.00 -3.61
C ARG A 89 -8.65 5.51 -2.67
N LEU A 90 -9.02 6.26 -1.63
CA LEU A 90 -8.08 6.76 -0.62
C LEU A 90 -7.42 5.62 0.16
N GLN A 91 -8.19 4.60 0.53
CA GLN A 91 -7.67 3.41 1.18
C GLN A 91 -6.68 2.66 0.27
N ASN A 92 -7.01 2.48 -1.01
CA ASN A 92 -6.12 1.81 -1.95
C ASN A 92 -4.80 2.58 -2.14
N GLN A 93 -4.86 3.91 -2.25
CA GLN A 93 -3.66 4.75 -2.31
C GLN A 93 -2.79 4.61 -1.05
N THR A 94 -3.43 4.59 0.13
CA THR A 94 -2.72 4.38 1.41
C THR A 94 -2.07 3.00 1.47
N LEU A 95 -2.77 1.95 1.05
CA LEU A 95 -2.23 0.58 0.99
C LEU A 95 -1.05 0.46 0.03
N GLN A 96 -1.14 1.09 -1.15
CA GLN A 96 -0.02 1.12 -2.10
C GLN A 96 1.22 1.78 -1.47
N ARG A 97 1.04 2.90 -0.76
CA ARG A 97 2.14 3.56 -0.05
C ARG A 97 2.74 2.67 1.05
N GLN A 98 1.90 2.02 1.85
CA GLN A 98 2.35 1.11 2.89
C GLN A 98 3.09 -0.12 2.32
N ASN A 99 2.60 -0.71 1.23
CA ASN A 99 3.26 -1.83 0.56
C ASN A 99 4.63 -1.43 0.02
N PHE A 100 4.72 -0.23 -0.57
CA PHE A 100 5.99 0.34 -1.00
C PHE A 100 6.96 0.51 0.18
N GLU A 101 6.53 1.18 1.25
CA GLU A 101 7.37 1.43 2.42
C GLU A 101 7.83 0.12 3.09
N ASN A 102 6.95 -0.85 3.25
CA ASN A 102 7.29 -2.16 3.79
C ASN A 102 8.35 -2.87 2.92
N THR A 103 8.17 -2.87 1.61
CA THR A 103 9.14 -3.49 0.68
C THR A 103 10.47 -2.74 0.73
N PHE A 104 10.44 -1.40 0.72
CA PHE A 104 11.62 -0.55 0.84
C PHE A 104 12.42 -0.86 2.12
N PHE A 105 11.76 -0.89 3.29
CA PHE A 105 12.43 -1.19 4.55
C PHE A 105 12.94 -2.64 4.62
N ASN A 106 12.21 -3.60 4.04
CA ASN A 106 12.68 -4.98 3.92
C ASN A 106 13.94 -5.10 3.05
N LEU A 107 14.00 -4.36 1.93
CA LEU A 107 15.18 -4.32 1.07
C LEU A 107 16.39 -3.67 1.78
N ILE A 108 16.15 -2.58 2.53
CA ILE A 108 17.20 -1.97 3.37
C ILE A 108 17.71 -2.95 4.43
N GLN A 109 16.82 -3.67 5.10
CA GLN A 109 17.21 -4.62 6.13
C GLN A 109 18.01 -5.79 5.55
N SER A 110 17.55 -6.36 4.41
CA SER A 110 18.24 -7.45 3.72
C SER A 110 19.63 -7.05 3.21
N ARG A 111 19.89 -5.76 2.95
CA ARG A 111 21.24 -5.26 2.63
C ARG A 111 22.25 -5.61 3.72
N LYS A 112 21.86 -5.53 5.00
CA LYS A 112 22.75 -5.86 6.13
C LYS A 112 23.15 -7.34 6.13
N ASP A 113 22.24 -8.21 5.70
CA ASP A 113 22.49 -9.65 5.65
C ASP A 113 23.48 -10.01 4.53
N VAL A 114 23.47 -9.26 3.42
CA VAL A 114 24.48 -9.40 2.35
C VAL A 114 25.86 -8.97 2.84
N ILE A 115 25.95 -7.87 3.58
CA ILE A 115 27.22 -7.41 4.19
C ILE A 115 27.75 -8.49 5.14
N TYR A 116 26.92 -9.00 6.05
CA TYR A 116 27.28 -10.07 6.98
C TYR A 116 27.71 -11.36 6.28
N TYR A 117 27.06 -11.72 5.17
CA TYR A 117 27.45 -12.88 4.36
C TYR A 117 28.82 -12.69 3.69
N LEU A 118 29.09 -11.50 3.14
CA LEU A 118 30.39 -11.16 2.54
C LEU A 118 31.52 -11.17 3.56
N GLU A 119 31.24 -10.74 4.79
CA GLU A 119 32.16 -10.82 5.94
C GLU A 119 32.46 -12.27 6.35
N SER A 120 31.45 -13.14 6.33
CA SER A 120 31.60 -14.56 6.71
C SER A 120 32.25 -15.45 5.64
N ALA A 121 32.24 -15.04 4.37
CA ALA A 121 32.71 -15.86 3.24
C ALA A 121 34.26 -15.95 3.12
N LYS A 122 35.00 -15.29 4.02
CA LYS A 122 36.47 -15.40 4.16
C LYS A 122 36.90 -15.91 5.55
N TYR A 123 36.17 -16.85 6.12
CA TYR A 123 36.52 -17.49 7.39
C TYR A 123 37.71 -18.46 7.26
N ASP A 124 38.89 -17.92 6.98
CA ASP A 124 40.15 -18.53 7.40
C ASP A 124 40.59 -17.83 8.69
N ALA A 125 40.88 -18.62 9.71
CA ALA A 125 40.80 -18.22 11.12
C ALA A 125 41.88 -17.20 11.54
N SER A 126 41.63 -15.89 11.42
CA SER A 126 42.49 -14.89 12.10
C SER A 126 41.97 -13.45 12.29
N TYR A 127 40.76 -13.08 11.88
CA TYR A 127 40.25 -11.71 12.11
C TYR A 127 38.96 -11.69 12.93
N GLN A 128 38.95 -10.92 14.01
CA GLN A 128 37.79 -10.69 14.86
C GLN A 128 36.90 -9.62 14.22
N SER A 129 35.59 -9.88 14.19
CA SER A 129 34.50 -8.96 13.82
C SER A 129 34.37 -8.56 12.34
N GLY A 130 33.17 -8.76 11.79
CA GLY A 130 32.85 -8.46 10.38
C GLY A 130 32.86 -6.98 10.02
N GLU A 131 32.58 -6.09 10.98
CA GLU A 131 32.64 -4.63 10.81
C GLU A 131 34.05 -4.15 10.39
N ASP A 132 35.11 -4.88 10.78
CA ASP A 132 36.50 -4.54 10.49
C ASP A 132 36.90 -4.72 9.00
N HIS A 133 36.17 -5.49 8.18
CA HIS A 133 36.61 -5.77 6.80
C HIS A 133 36.30 -4.63 5.82
N LEU A 134 35.12 -4.03 5.91
CA LEU A 134 34.78 -2.84 5.13
C LEU A 134 35.62 -1.65 5.58
N ASP A 135 35.86 -1.54 6.88
CA ASP A 135 36.74 -0.53 7.46
C ASP A 135 38.19 -0.69 6.99
N GLN A 136 38.71 -1.92 6.92
CA GLN A 136 40.03 -2.20 6.32
C GLN A 136 40.07 -1.85 4.83
N ILE A 137 39.04 -2.19 4.06
CA ILE A 137 38.97 -1.86 2.64
C ILE A 137 38.92 -0.33 2.46
N ALA A 138 38.08 0.37 3.23
CA ALA A 138 37.95 1.82 3.18
C ALA A 138 39.22 2.54 3.67
N HIS A 139 39.87 2.01 4.71
CA HIS A 139 41.15 2.51 5.22
C HIS A 139 42.25 2.38 4.16
N ASN A 140 42.36 1.21 3.53
CA ASN A 140 43.29 0.99 2.43
C ASN A 140 42.97 1.95 1.27
N LEU A 141 41.71 2.07 0.86
CA LEU A 141 41.30 3.01 -0.19
C LEU A 141 41.65 4.47 0.15
N LYS A 142 41.36 4.94 1.37
CA LYS A 142 41.72 6.29 1.86
C LYS A 142 43.22 6.53 1.81
N ALA A 143 44.04 5.53 2.16
CA ALA A 143 45.49 5.64 2.12
C ALA A 143 46.05 5.78 0.69
N TYR A 144 45.35 5.21 -0.30
CA TYR A 144 45.76 5.28 -1.71
C TYR A 144 45.24 6.51 -2.45
N LEU A 145 44.07 7.03 -2.09
CA LEU A 145 43.43 8.18 -2.77
C LEU A 145 42.77 9.14 -1.75
N PRO A 146 43.55 9.88 -0.95
CA PRO A 146 43.01 10.74 0.12
C PRO A 146 41.94 11.75 -0.36
N ASP A 147 41.95 12.10 -1.65
CA ASP A 147 41.07 13.09 -2.29
C ASP A 147 39.94 12.49 -3.15
N ALA A 148 39.46 11.27 -2.90
CA ALA A 148 38.39 10.67 -3.71
C ALA A 148 37.09 11.49 -3.80
N LEU A 149 36.80 12.31 -2.79
CA LEU A 149 35.68 13.25 -2.80
C LEU A 149 35.90 14.46 -3.74
N ASN A 150 37.14 14.72 -4.18
CA ASN A 150 37.54 15.84 -5.05
C ASN A 150 37.83 15.43 -6.52
N LEU A 151 37.57 14.19 -6.92
CA LEU A 151 37.93 13.66 -8.26
C LEU A 151 36.85 13.88 -9.34
N GLN A 152 35.97 14.86 -9.19
CA GLN A 152 35.04 15.20 -10.27
C GLN A 152 35.82 15.67 -11.51
N GLY A 153 35.77 14.87 -12.58
CA GLY A 153 36.38 15.20 -13.87
C GLY A 153 37.81 14.71 -14.09
N LYS A 154 38.41 13.94 -13.17
CA LYS A 154 39.71 13.31 -13.42
C LYS A 154 39.54 12.16 -14.42
N GLN A 155 40.29 12.18 -15.52
CA GLN A 155 40.39 11.01 -16.40
C GLN A 155 41.05 9.89 -15.62
N ILE A 156 40.38 8.76 -15.55
CA ILE A 156 40.83 7.59 -14.80
C ILE A 156 41.83 6.87 -15.66
N THR A 157 43.04 6.74 -15.16
CA THR A 157 44.12 6.05 -15.86
C THR A 157 43.87 4.55 -15.78
N GLN A 158 44.20 3.80 -16.84
CA GLN A 158 44.06 2.34 -16.86
C GLN A 158 44.80 1.67 -15.69
N THR A 159 45.93 2.26 -15.26
CA THR A 159 46.71 1.82 -14.09
C THR A 159 45.97 2.01 -12.76
N GLU A 160 45.21 3.09 -12.58
CA GLU A 160 44.41 3.33 -11.36
C GLU A 160 43.25 2.31 -11.26
N LEU A 161 42.66 1.96 -12.41
CA LEU A 161 41.64 0.92 -12.57
C LEU A 161 42.19 -0.48 -12.25
N GLU A 162 43.35 -0.84 -12.78
CA GLU A 162 44.01 -2.13 -12.53
C GLU A 162 44.46 -2.28 -11.07
N GLN A 163 44.93 -1.18 -10.45
CA GLN A 163 45.28 -1.15 -9.03
C GLN A 163 44.05 -1.22 -8.12
N PHE A 164 42.94 -0.58 -8.48
CA PHE A 164 41.68 -0.73 -7.74
C PHE A 164 41.14 -2.16 -7.79
N ASN A 165 41.12 -2.76 -8.99
CA ASN A 165 40.65 -4.14 -9.17
C ASN A 165 41.55 -5.19 -8.49
N SER A 166 42.83 -4.86 -8.23
CA SER A 166 43.75 -5.73 -7.48
C SER A 166 43.60 -5.59 -5.97
N LEU A 167 43.35 -4.38 -5.46
CA LEU A 167 43.09 -4.10 -4.04
C LEU A 167 41.70 -4.59 -3.61
N ILE A 168 40.73 -4.51 -4.51
CA ILE A 168 39.37 -4.95 -4.29
C ILE A 168 38.99 -5.90 -5.44
N PRO A 169 39.10 -7.22 -5.21
CA PRO A 169 38.54 -8.17 -6.15
C PRO A 169 37.03 -7.91 -6.25
N SER A 170 36.55 -7.51 -7.44
CA SER A 170 35.15 -7.19 -7.73
C SER A 170 34.13 -8.15 -7.11
N LYS A 171 34.49 -9.44 -7.05
CA LYS A 171 33.71 -10.52 -6.41
C LYS A 171 33.28 -10.24 -4.96
N SER A 172 33.99 -9.41 -4.21
CA SER A 172 33.69 -9.14 -2.79
C SER A 172 32.72 -7.98 -2.60
N ILE A 173 32.67 -7.00 -3.51
CA ILE A 173 31.85 -5.79 -3.36
C ILE A 173 30.61 -5.80 -4.28
N ASP A 174 30.68 -6.50 -5.41
CA ASP A 174 29.58 -6.55 -6.38
C ASP A 174 28.23 -7.00 -5.79
N PRO A 175 28.15 -7.97 -4.84
CA PRO A 175 26.87 -8.33 -4.23
C PRO A 175 26.27 -7.20 -3.38
N TYR A 176 27.10 -6.44 -2.66
CA TYR A 176 26.68 -5.27 -1.90
C TYR A 176 26.14 -4.17 -2.81
N ILE A 177 26.90 -3.80 -3.85
CA ILE A 177 26.49 -2.77 -4.80
C ILE A 177 25.21 -3.16 -5.52
N ARG A 178 25.08 -4.43 -5.93
CA ARG A 178 23.84 -4.93 -6.55
C ARG A 178 22.66 -4.81 -5.60
N SER A 179 22.83 -5.16 -4.33
CA SER A 179 21.78 -5.01 -3.32
C SER A 179 21.37 -3.54 -3.14
N LEU A 180 22.34 -2.63 -2.99
CA LEU A 180 22.06 -1.19 -2.87
C LEU A 180 21.37 -0.64 -4.13
N ASN A 181 21.86 -1.00 -5.32
CA ASN A 181 21.26 -0.57 -6.57
C ASN A 181 19.81 -1.06 -6.71
N LYS A 182 19.48 -2.25 -6.19
CA LYS A 182 18.10 -2.74 -6.17
C LYS A 182 17.19 -1.89 -5.28
N VAL A 183 17.68 -1.42 -4.13
CA VAL A 183 16.94 -0.46 -3.28
C VAL A 183 16.72 0.85 -4.04
N LEU A 184 17.79 1.41 -4.64
CA LEU A 184 17.72 2.68 -5.36
C LEU A 184 16.81 2.60 -6.60
N GLN A 185 16.89 1.51 -7.35
CA GLN A 185 16.01 1.21 -8.47
C GLN A 185 14.56 1.14 -8.00
N TYR A 186 14.29 0.42 -6.92
CA TYR A 186 12.95 0.27 -6.37
C TYR A 186 12.34 1.62 -5.98
N VAL A 187 13.12 2.48 -5.32
CA VAL A 187 12.70 3.86 -5.02
C VAL A 187 12.40 4.62 -6.31
N GLN A 188 13.33 4.63 -7.28
CA GLN A 188 13.17 5.37 -8.53
C GLN A 188 11.90 4.97 -9.31
N GLU A 189 11.58 3.68 -9.34
CA GLU A 189 10.45 3.14 -10.10
C GLU A 189 9.09 3.31 -9.40
N ASN A 190 9.06 3.36 -8.06
CA ASN A 190 7.82 3.28 -7.29
C ASN A 190 7.45 4.56 -6.53
N THR A 191 8.28 5.60 -6.59
CA THR A 191 7.94 6.94 -6.07
C THR A 191 7.18 7.79 -7.08
N ALA A 192 6.15 8.52 -6.63
CA ALA A 192 5.31 9.33 -7.50
C ALA A 192 5.96 10.65 -7.96
N ASN A 193 6.84 11.24 -7.15
CA ASN A 193 7.40 12.56 -7.38
C ASN A 193 8.87 12.65 -6.95
N GLU A 194 9.55 13.72 -7.35
CA GLU A 194 10.96 13.94 -7.02
C GLU A 194 11.19 14.18 -5.52
N LYS A 195 10.26 14.85 -4.84
CA LYS A 195 10.34 15.09 -3.40
C LYS A 195 10.38 13.78 -2.59
N ASP A 196 9.54 12.82 -2.94
CA ASP A 196 9.51 11.48 -2.34
C ASP A 196 10.81 10.73 -2.65
N ARG A 197 11.33 10.82 -3.88
CA ARG A 197 12.62 10.23 -4.24
C ARG A 197 13.76 10.76 -3.37
N LEU A 198 13.85 12.09 -3.25
CA LEU A 198 14.84 12.74 -2.41
C LEU A 198 14.70 12.31 -0.95
N PHE A 199 13.48 12.24 -0.42
CA PHE A 199 13.22 11.78 0.94
C PHE A 199 13.71 10.34 1.17
N TYR A 200 13.32 9.37 0.34
CA TYR A 200 13.76 7.99 0.52
C TYR A 200 15.25 7.80 0.27
N ASN A 201 15.84 8.54 -0.69
CA ASN A 201 17.28 8.53 -0.89
C ASN A 201 18.04 9.12 0.29
N SER A 202 17.52 10.18 0.93
CA SER A 202 18.09 10.71 2.16
C SER A 202 18.03 9.70 3.32
N ILE A 203 17.00 8.87 3.37
CA ILE A 203 16.92 7.77 4.34
C ILE A 203 18.03 6.75 4.05
N ILE A 204 18.17 6.32 2.79
CA ILE A 204 19.24 5.37 2.40
C ILE A 204 20.61 5.93 2.75
N SER A 205 20.88 7.19 2.39
CA SER A 205 22.18 7.84 2.62
C SER A 205 22.47 8.04 4.10
N SER A 206 21.48 8.42 4.91
CA SER A 206 21.62 8.51 6.38
C SER A 206 21.94 7.17 7.06
N LYS A 207 21.66 6.06 6.38
CA LYS A 207 21.94 4.69 6.85
C LYS A 207 23.24 4.13 6.28
N LEU A 208 24.00 4.90 5.52
CA LEU A 208 25.34 4.53 5.08
C LEU A 208 26.36 4.90 6.16
N LEU A 209 27.24 3.96 6.49
CA LEU A 209 28.44 4.25 7.27
C LEU A 209 29.40 5.12 6.44
N THR A 210 30.27 5.87 7.11
CA THR A 210 31.27 6.73 6.44
C THR A 210 32.14 5.92 5.47
N ASP A 211 32.51 4.70 5.85
CA ASP A 211 33.35 3.80 5.06
C ASP A 211 32.61 3.17 3.87
N GLU A 212 31.31 2.89 4.02
CA GLU A 212 30.43 2.49 2.91
C GLU A 212 30.28 3.61 1.87
N ALA A 213 30.06 4.85 2.31
CA ALA A 213 29.92 6.00 1.42
C ALA A 213 31.21 6.23 0.60
N ILE A 214 32.37 6.02 1.23
CA ILE A 214 33.66 6.15 0.57
C ILE A 214 33.86 5.04 -0.45
N LEU A 215 33.62 3.78 -0.07
CA LEU A 215 33.65 2.64 -0.98
C LEU A 215 32.73 2.81 -2.20
N LEU A 216 31.52 3.34 -1.99
CA LEU A 216 30.58 3.68 -3.05
C LEU A 216 31.11 4.79 -3.97
N SER A 217 31.68 5.86 -3.40
CA SER A 217 32.26 6.95 -4.17
C SER A 217 33.38 6.46 -5.09
N TYR A 218 34.26 5.60 -4.57
CA TYR A 218 35.32 4.96 -5.36
C TYR A 218 34.78 4.05 -6.46
N TYR A 219 33.79 3.22 -6.14
CA TYR A 219 33.22 2.30 -7.11
C TYR A 219 32.50 3.02 -8.26
N VAL A 220 31.84 4.15 -7.96
CA VAL A 220 31.23 5.03 -8.97
C VAL A 220 32.29 5.72 -9.83
N LEU A 221 33.33 6.26 -9.20
CA LEU A 221 34.42 6.94 -9.90
C LEU A 221 35.15 5.97 -10.81
N LEU A 222 35.76 4.91 -10.25
CA LEU A 222 36.63 3.95 -10.94
C LEU A 222 35.87 3.03 -11.89
N GLY A 223 34.55 3.13 -11.90
CA GLY A 223 33.74 2.57 -12.96
C GLY A 223 33.46 1.08 -12.86
N GLY A 224 33.39 0.56 -11.64
CA GLY A 224 32.97 -0.81 -11.36
C GLY A 224 31.51 -1.10 -11.73
N ALA A 225 30.66 -0.08 -11.84
CA ALA A 225 29.23 -0.21 -12.18
C ALA A 225 28.90 0.22 -13.63
N ASP A 226 27.76 -0.25 -14.15
CA ASP A 226 27.14 0.32 -15.35
C ASP A 226 26.69 1.78 -15.13
N LEU A 227 26.45 2.51 -16.23
CA LEU A 227 26.10 3.94 -16.21
C LEU A 227 24.84 4.26 -15.39
N GLU A 228 23.83 3.38 -15.38
CA GLU A 228 22.59 3.62 -14.62
C GLU A 228 22.83 3.48 -13.12
N THR A 229 23.55 2.44 -12.73
CA THR A 229 23.93 2.21 -11.33
C THR A 229 24.76 3.38 -10.79
N ARG A 230 25.71 3.91 -11.58
CA ARG A 230 26.48 5.10 -11.20
C ARG A 230 25.60 6.31 -10.99
N GLY A 231 24.68 6.59 -11.92
CA GLY A 231 23.76 7.72 -11.84
C GLY A 231 22.87 7.66 -10.59
N ARG A 232 22.38 6.47 -10.23
CA ARG A 232 21.58 6.28 -9.01
C ARG A 232 22.37 6.51 -7.73
N ILE A 233 23.60 6.00 -7.65
CA ILE A 233 24.44 6.17 -6.46
C ILE A 233 24.86 7.63 -6.31
N ASP A 234 25.27 8.30 -7.39
CA ASP A 234 25.65 9.73 -7.37
C ASP A 234 24.47 10.62 -6.93
N TYR A 235 23.27 10.37 -7.46
CA TYR A 235 22.06 11.07 -7.06
C TYR A 235 21.73 10.89 -5.57
N MET A 236 21.91 9.68 -5.04
CA MET A 236 21.68 9.40 -3.62
C MET A 236 22.74 10.06 -2.72
N LEU A 237 24.02 10.07 -3.11
CA LEU A 237 25.07 10.76 -2.34
C LEU A 237 24.85 12.28 -2.28
N LYS A 238 24.42 12.89 -3.40
CA LYS A 238 24.07 14.32 -3.47
C LYS A 238 22.80 14.70 -2.71
N SER A 239 21.92 13.74 -2.42
CA SER A 239 20.69 14.01 -1.66
C SER A 239 20.92 14.29 -0.16
N ASN A 240 22.17 14.14 0.32
CA ASN A 240 22.57 14.34 1.71
C ASN A 240 23.30 15.68 1.97
N THR A 241 23.55 16.48 0.93
CA THR A 241 24.14 17.84 0.98
C THR A 241 23.09 18.90 0.74
#